data_AF-A0A2S4VKI1-F1
#
_entry.id   AF-A0A2S4VKI1-F1
#
_cell.length_a   1.000
_cell.length_b   1.000
_cell.length_c   1.000
_cell.angle_alpha   90.00
_cell.angle_beta   90.00
_cell.angle_gamma   90.00
#
_symmetry.space_group_name_H-M   'P 1'
#
loop_
_entity.id
_entity.type
_entity.pdbx_description
1 polymer ?
#
loop_
_entity_poly.entity_id
_entity_poly.type
_entity_poly.pdbx_seq_one_letter_code
_entity_poly.pdbx_strand_id
1 'polypeptide(L)'
;MHLTQHLMSRFDSFYIQTMGPFPEYVASVHFRPVQAQAITHNIDLIAADKTMNTKLIGRVIGGQMLCGQVDYLAQSILDWFGGKFYQSFVQDQEAHLLFVEQLREERKAYLLQHKIDMALQASEKRQKNTAAKAEGKKHAAEEVHLGQLDPSILNRR
;
A
#
# COMPACT_ATOMS: atom_id res chain seq x y z
N MET A 1 3.87 7.32 -21.26
CA MET A 1 4.27 8.70 -21.63
C MET A 1 3.83 9.62 -20.50
N HIS A 2 4.73 10.48 -20.01
CA HIS A 2 4.43 11.39 -18.90
C HIS A 2 3.43 12.47 -19.32
N LEU A 3 2.55 12.93 -18.42
CA LEU A 3 1.51 13.91 -18.74
C LEU A 3 2.08 15.19 -19.36
N THR A 4 3.20 15.70 -18.85
CA THR A 4 3.86 16.89 -19.40
C THR A 4 4.22 16.75 -20.89
N GLN A 5 4.79 15.61 -21.28
CA GLN A 5 5.16 15.34 -22.67
C GLN A 5 3.92 15.17 -23.56
N HIS A 6 2.89 14.50 -23.02
CA HIS A 6 1.60 14.37 -23.68
C HIS A 6 1.00 15.74 -23.99
N LEU A 7 0.93 16.64 -23.01
CA LEU A 7 0.37 17.98 -23.19
C LEU A 7 1.12 18.81 -24.22
N MET A 8 2.45 18.73 -24.26
CA MET A 8 3.24 19.42 -25.29
C MET A 8 2.93 18.90 -26.69
N SER A 9 2.96 17.58 -26.88
CA SER A 9 2.65 16.93 -28.16
C SER A 9 1.22 17.23 -28.64
N ARG A 10 0.26 17.25 -27.72
CA ARG A 10 -1.13 17.61 -28.01
C ARG A 10 -1.28 19.09 -28.34
N PHE A 11 -0.54 19.96 -27.66
CA PHE A 11 -0.54 21.39 -28.00
C PHE A 11 0.04 21.65 -29.39
N ASP A 12 1.12 20.98 -29.78
CA ASP A 12 1.67 21.10 -31.15
C ASP A 12 0.62 20.74 -32.20
N SER A 13 -0.15 19.67 -31.95
CA SER A 13 -1.25 19.24 -32.83
C SER A 13 -2.36 20.29 -32.90
N PHE A 14 -2.80 20.82 -31.75
CA PHE A 14 -3.78 21.91 -31.68
C PHE A 14 -3.30 23.17 -32.42
N TYR A 15 -2.03 23.52 -32.26
CA TYR A 15 -1.45 24.72 -32.84
C TYR A 15 -1.43 24.63 -34.38
N ILE A 16 -0.99 23.50 -34.94
CA ILE A 16 -1.00 23.27 -36.40
C ILE A 16 -2.44 23.28 -36.93
N GLN A 17 -3.39 22.68 -36.21
CA GLN A 17 -4.81 22.72 -36.59
C GLN A 17 -5.39 24.13 -36.57
N THR A 18 -4.93 24.99 -35.65
CA THR A 18 -5.45 26.35 -35.48
C THR A 18 -4.80 27.34 -36.44
N MET A 19 -3.49 27.26 -36.64
CA MET A 19 -2.70 28.22 -37.44
C MET A 19 -2.47 27.76 -38.89
N GLY A 20 -2.72 26.49 -39.19
CA GLY A 20 -2.39 25.87 -40.48
C GLY A 20 -0.96 25.33 -40.55
N PRO A 21 -0.56 24.78 -41.72
CA PRO A 21 0.70 24.05 -41.88
C PRO A 21 1.97 24.93 -41.87
N PHE A 22 1.84 26.24 -42.08
CA PHE A 22 2.97 27.18 -42.15
C PHE A 22 2.77 28.37 -41.19
N PRO A 23 2.77 28.13 -39.87
CA PRO A 23 2.63 29.22 -38.92
C PRO A 23 3.91 30.08 -38.89
N GLU A 24 3.73 31.39 -38.66
CA GLU A 24 4.84 32.34 -38.53
C GLU A 24 5.74 32.02 -37.32
N TYR A 25 5.13 31.49 -36.26
CA TYR A 25 5.81 31.10 -35.02
C TYR A 25 5.66 29.61 -34.76
N VAL A 26 6.60 29.05 -34.01
CA VAL A 26 6.49 27.67 -33.52
C VAL A 26 5.55 27.61 -32.31
N ALA A 27 4.85 26.49 -32.15
CA ALA A 27 3.91 26.26 -31.04
C ALA A 27 4.53 26.52 -29.66
N SER A 28 5.83 26.22 -29.51
CA SER A 28 6.59 26.45 -28.27
C SER A 28 6.73 27.91 -27.87
N VAL A 29 6.43 28.88 -28.75
CA VAL A 29 6.32 30.30 -28.36
C VAL A 29 5.10 30.53 -27.46
N HIS A 30 4.02 29.77 -27.69
CA HIS A 30 2.76 29.92 -26.98
C HIS A 30 2.62 28.96 -25.79
N PHE A 31 3.19 27.76 -25.88
CA PHE A 31 3.11 26.74 -24.85
C PHE A 31 4.42 25.97 -24.69
N ARG A 32 5.04 26.15 -23.53
CA ARG A 32 6.37 25.67 -23.16
C ARG A 32 6.30 24.59 -22.09
N PRO A 33 7.39 23.84 -21.86
CA PRO A 33 7.48 22.87 -20.78
C PRO A 33 7.03 23.41 -19.41
N VAL A 34 7.35 24.67 -19.10
CA VAL A 34 6.97 25.31 -17.82
C VAL A 34 5.45 25.38 -17.63
N GLN A 35 4.68 25.65 -18.68
CA GLN A 35 3.21 25.70 -18.60
C GLN A 35 2.63 24.28 -18.48
N ALA A 36 3.17 23.31 -19.22
CA ALA A 36 2.78 21.91 -19.10
C ALA A 36 3.10 21.34 -17.70
N GLN A 37 4.23 21.72 -17.11
CA GLN A 37 4.61 21.38 -15.75
C GLN A 37 3.69 22.04 -14.72
N ALA A 38 3.32 23.31 -14.90
CA ALA A 38 2.38 24.00 -14.03
C ALA A 38 1.01 23.30 -13.98
N ILE A 39 0.51 22.84 -15.13
CA ILE A 39 -0.71 22.00 -15.19
C ILE A 39 -0.49 20.69 -14.45
N THR A 40 0.61 19.98 -14.74
CA THR A 40 0.92 18.68 -14.12
C THR A 40 1.04 18.78 -12.60
N HIS A 41 1.64 19.86 -12.09
CA HIS A 41 1.81 20.09 -10.65
C HIS A 41 0.49 20.37 -9.93
N ASN A 42 -0.49 20.95 -10.63
CA ASN A 42 -1.81 21.25 -10.09
C ASN A 42 -2.86 20.23 -10.52
N ILE A 43 -2.44 19.06 -11.02
CA ILE A 43 -3.36 18.11 -11.66
C ILE A 43 -4.44 17.60 -10.71
N ASP A 44 -4.09 17.37 -9.44
CA ASP A 44 -5.03 16.92 -8.41
C ASP A 44 -6.15 17.94 -8.19
N LEU A 45 -5.83 19.24 -8.24
CA LEU A 45 -6.81 20.32 -8.11
C LEU A 45 -7.60 20.55 -9.40
N ILE A 46 -6.98 20.32 -10.55
CA ILE A 46 -7.63 20.43 -11.87
C ILE A 46 -8.64 19.29 -12.05
N ALA A 47 -8.38 18.11 -11.48
CA ALA A 47 -9.14 16.89 -11.69
C ALA A 47 -10.00 16.43 -10.49
N ALA A 48 -9.98 17.16 -9.37
CA ALA A 48 -10.56 16.75 -8.08
C ALA A 48 -12.00 16.20 -8.17
N ASP A 49 -12.89 16.86 -8.92
CA ASP A 49 -14.33 16.57 -8.91
C ASP A 49 -14.80 15.80 -10.16
N LYS A 50 -13.92 15.02 -10.80
CA LYS A 50 -14.17 14.33 -12.10
C LYS A 50 -14.59 15.28 -13.24
N THR A 51 -14.54 16.59 -13.01
CA THR A 51 -14.78 17.65 -13.97
C THR A 51 -13.49 18.44 -14.07
N MET A 52 -13.04 18.70 -15.31
CA MET A 52 -11.82 19.47 -15.52
C MET A 52 -12.05 20.93 -15.16
N ASN A 53 -11.30 21.44 -14.19
CA ASN A 53 -11.34 22.86 -13.84
C ASN A 53 -10.61 23.71 -14.88
N THR A 54 -11.28 24.00 -15.99
CA THR A 54 -10.75 24.80 -17.11
C THR A 54 -10.30 26.20 -16.68
N LYS A 55 -10.99 26.81 -15.70
CA LYS A 55 -10.58 28.09 -15.11
C LYS A 55 -9.21 28.00 -14.45
N LEU A 56 -8.95 26.92 -13.72
CA LEU A 56 -7.64 26.69 -13.10
C LEU A 56 -6.56 26.41 -14.15
N ILE A 57 -6.87 25.63 -15.19
CA ILE A 57 -5.96 25.41 -16.33
C ILE A 57 -5.53 26.75 -16.94
N GLY A 58 -6.49 27.62 -17.29
CA GLY A 58 -6.16 28.94 -17.84
C GLY A 58 -5.33 29.80 -16.88
N ARG A 59 -5.64 29.75 -15.58
CA ARG A 59 -4.89 30.50 -14.55
C ARG A 59 -3.44 30.03 -14.38
N VAL A 60 -3.19 28.72 -14.39
CA VAL A 60 -1.83 28.17 -14.20
C VAL A 60 -0.95 28.29 -15.45
N ILE A 61 -1.55 28.30 -16.65
CA ILE A 61 -0.83 28.62 -17.89
C ILE A 61 -0.46 30.11 -17.91
N GLY A 62 -1.43 30.97 -17.59
CA GLY A 62 -1.29 32.42 -17.63
C GLY A 62 -1.02 32.97 -19.04
N GLY A 63 -0.80 34.28 -19.13
CA GLY A 63 -0.45 34.95 -20.38
C GLY A 63 -1.58 34.94 -21.43
N GLN A 64 -1.19 35.21 -22.68
CA GLN A 64 -2.12 35.20 -23.81
C GLN A 64 -2.38 33.76 -24.26
N MET A 65 -3.66 33.39 -24.35
CA MET A 65 -4.09 32.07 -24.77
C MET A 65 -4.80 32.14 -26.12
N LEU A 66 -4.66 31.07 -26.91
CA LEU A 66 -5.40 30.90 -28.15
C LEU A 66 -6.85 30.48 -27.84
N CYS A 67 -7.77 30.83 -28.74
CA CYS A 67 -9.17 30.42 -28.61
C CYS A 67 -9.26 28.88 -28.61
N GLY A 68 -9.99 28.31 -27.66
CA GLY A 68 -10.15 26.85 -27.53
C GLY A 68 -8.95 26.11 -26.92
N GLN A 69 -7.82 26.77 -26.66
CA GLN A 69 -6.62 26.15 -26.08
C GLN A 69 -6.91 25.44 -24.75
N VAL A 70 -7.63 26.11 -23.85
CA VAL A 70 -7.91 25.60 -22.51
C VAL A 70 -8.79 24.35 -22.57
N ASP A 71 -9.84 24.38 -23.39
CA ASP A 71 -10.76 23.25 -23.54
C ASP A 71 -10.06 22.08 -24.23
N TYR A 72 -9.20 22.35 -25.22
CA TYR A 72 -8.39 21.32 -25.88
C TYR A 72 -7.41 20.64 -24.91
N LEU A 73 -6.75 21.42 -24.04
CA LEU A 73 -5.87 20.89 -23.01
C LEU A 73 -6.64 20.09 -21.97
N ALA A 74 -7.81 20.56 -21.54
CA ALA A 74 -8.69 19.83 -20.63
C ALA A 74 -9.08 18.46 -21.20
N GLN A 75 -9.50 18.42 -22.47
CA GLN A 75 -9.80 17.15 -23.14
C GLN A 75 -8.55 16.26 -23.26
N SER A 76 -7.40 16.84 -23.58
CA SER A 76 -6.14 16.08 -23.68
C SER A 76 -5.72 15.45 -22.34
N ILE A 77 -6.02 16.09 -21.21
CA ILE A 77 -5.82 15.52 -19.86
C ILE A 77 -6.76 14.32 -19.65
N LEU A 78 -8.05 14.48 -19.98
CA LEU A 78 -9.03 13.39 -19.88
C LEU A 78 -8.63 12.19 -20.74
N ASP A 79 -8.19 12.43 -21.97
CA ASP A 79 -7.69 11.38 -22.86
C ASP A 79 -6.47 10.67 -22.28
N TRP A 80 -5.58 11.41 -21.59
CA TRP A 80 -4.42 10.84 -20.93
C TRP A 80 -4.81 9.95 -19.75
N PHE A 81 -5.77 10.38 -18.92
CA PHE A 81 -6.33 9.55 -17.86
C PHE A 81 -7.07 8.32 -18.39
N GLY A 82 -7.74 8.43 -19.54
CA GLY A 82 -8.34 7.27 -20.23
C GLY A 82 -7.32 6.38 -20.93
N GLY A 83 -6.07 6.82 -21.05
CA GLY A 83 -5.02 6.11 -21.75
C GLY A 83 -4.57 4.84 -21.03
N LYS A 84 -4.26 3.79 -21.82
CA LYS A 84 -3.80 2.49 -21.31
C LYS A 84 -2.68 2.60 -20.29
N PHE A 85 -1.70 3.47 -20.55
CA PHE A 85 -0.55 3.66 -19.65
C PHE A 85 -0.97 4.12 -18.25
N TYR A 86 -1.84 5.14 -18.16
CA TYR A 86 -2.30 5.64 -16.86
C TYR A 86 -3.19 4.61 -16.15
N GLN A 87 -4.11 3.98 -16.88
CA GLN A 87 -4.99 2.96 -16.33
C GLN A 87 -4.21 1.77 -15.76
N SER A 88 -3.19 1.27 -16.48
CA SER A 88 -2.31 0.21 -15.97
C SER A 88 -1.54 0.66 -14.74
N PHE A 89 -1.01 1.88 -14.72
CA PHE A 89 -0.31 2.42 -13.54
C PHE A 89 -1.22 2.46 -12.30
N VAL A 90 -2.47 2.94 -12.44
CA VAL A 90 -3.45 2.98 -11.34
C VAL A 90 -3.77 1.58 -10.85
N GLN A 91 -4.02 0.64 -11.77
CA GLN A 91 -4.32 -0.76 -11.43
C GLN A 91 -3.16 -1.43 -10.68
N ASP A 92 -1.93 -1.23 -11.14
CA ASP A 92 -0.74 -1.78 -10.49
C ASP A 92 -0.57 -1.19 -9.08
N GLN A 93 -0.84 0.10 -8.91
CA GLN A 93 -0.78 0.77 -7.61
C GLN A 93 -1.86 0.24 -6.65
N GLU A 94 -3.10 0.07 -7.11
CA GLU A 94 -4.19 -0.51 -6.33
C GLU A 94 -3.89 -1.96 -5.94
N ALA A 95 -3.42 -2.78 -6.88
CA ALA A 95 -3.03 -4.16 -6.63
C ALA A 95 -1.91 -4.25 -5.59
N HIS A 96 -0.92 -3.36 -5.67
CA HIS A 96 0.17 -3.30 -4.69
C HIS A 96 -0.34 -2.90 -3.29
N LEU A 97 -1.25 -1.94 -3.19
CA LEU A 97 -1.83 -1.54 -1.89
C LEU A 97 -2.60 -2.70 -1.23
N LEU A 98 -3.42 -3.41 -2.01
CA LEU A 98 -4.15 -4.59 -1.56
C LEU A 98 -3.19 -5.70 -1.10
N PHE A 99 -2.13 -5.95 -1.86
CA PHE A 99 -1.10 -6.93 -1.49
C PHE A 99 -0.41 -6.59 -0.16
N VAL A 100 -0.03 -5.32 0.02
CA VAL A 100 0.57 -4.85 1.29
C VAL A 100 -0.40 -5.00 2.46
N GLU A 101 -1.69 -4.72 2.25
CA GLU A 101 -2.72 -4.90 3.28
C GLU A 101 -2.90 -6.38 3.65
N GLN A 102 -2.97 -7.27 2.65
CA GLN A 102 -3.04 -8.71 2.87
C GLN A 102 -1.85 -9.23 3.70
N LEU A 103 -0.62 -8.83 3.34
CA LEU A 103 0.58 -9.20 4.11
C LEU A 103 0.52 -8.73 5.57
N ARG A 104 -0.09 -7.57 5.84
CA ARG A 104 -0.26 -7.07 7.21
C ARG A 104 -1.22 -7.94 8.00
N GLU A 105 -2.33 -8.36 7.40
CA GLU A 105 -3.31 -9.24 8.05
C GLU A 105 -2.75 -10.64 8.29
N GLU A 106 -2.08 -11.23 7.30
CA GLU A 106 -1.40 -12.52 7.44
C GLU A 106 -0.37 -12.49 8.58
N ARG A 107 0.42 -11.41 8.67
CA ARG A 107 1.39 -11.22 9.74
C ARG A 107 0.72 -11.11 11.12
N LYS A 108 -0.43 -10.41 11.23
CA LYS A 108 -1.18 -10.33 12.49
C LYS A 108 -1.70 -11.71 12.91
N ALA A 109 -2.28 -12.47 11.97
CA ALA A 109 -2.78 -13.82 12.22
C ALA A 109 -1.66 -14.75 12.68
N TYR A 110 -0.51 -14.73 12.00
CA TYR A 110 0.68 -15.49 12.39
C TYR A 110 1.14 -15.17 13.81
N LEU A 111 1.24 -13.87 14.15
CA LEU A 111 1.67 -13.45 15.49
C LEU A 111 0.66 -13.85 16.58
N LEU A 112 -0.63 -13.84 16.27
CA LEU A 112 -1.66 -14.30 17.20
C LEU A 112 -1.54 -15.81 17.45
N GLN A 113 -1.43 -16.60 16.38
CA GLN A 113 -1.26 -18.04 16.49
C GLN A 113 0.01 -18.40 17.27
N HIS A 114 1.13 -17.75 16.95
CA HIS A 114 2.38 -17.96 17.65
C HIS A 114 2.27 -17.68 19.16
N LYS A 115 1.49 -16.65 19.57
CA LYS A 115 1.25 -16.38 20.99
C LYS A 115 0.44 -17.49 21.67
N ILE A 116 -0.57 -18.02 20.98
CA ILE A 116 -1.40 -19.14 21.47
C ILE A 116 -0.52 -20.38 21.65
N ASP A 117 0.28 -20.73 20.64
CA ASP A 117 1.15 -21.90 20.68
C ASP A 117 2.18 -21.81 21.81
N MET A 118 2.79 -20.63 21.99
CA MET A 118 3.72 -20.38 23.09
C MET A 118 3.05 -20.52 24.46
N ALA A 119 1.81 -20.04 24.61
CA ALA A 119 1.05 -20.18 25.85
C ALA A 119 0.69 -21.64 26.15
N LEU A 120 0.29 -22.39 25.12
CA LEU A 120 0.01 -23.83 25.22
C LEU A 120 1.25 -24.60 25.66
N GLN A 121 2.40 -24.42 24.97
CA GLN A 121 3.66 -25.07 25.33
C GLN A 121 4.11 -24.72 26.77
N ALA A 122 3.96 -23.47 27.19
CA ALA A 122 4.28 -23.06 28.55
C ALA A 122 3.36 -23.75 29.58
N SER A 123 2.07 -23.90 29.27
CA SER A 123 1.11 -24.59 30.14
C SER A 123 1.42 -26.09 30.26
N GLU A 124 1.73 -26.76 29.14
CA GLU A 124 2.09 -28.17 29.12
C GLU A 124 3.37 -28.42 29.92
N LYS A 125 4.38 -27.56 29.77
CA LYS A 125 5.61 -27.64 30.55
C LYS A 125 5.35 -27.48 32.05
N ARG A 126 4.46 -26.57 32.46
CA ARG A 126 4.07 -26.40 33.86
C ARG A 126 3.34 -27.64 34.40
N GLN A 127 2.43 -28.22 33.63
CA GLN A 127 1.72 -29.44 34.01
C GLN A 127 2.68 -30.63 34.19
N LYS A 128 3.57 -30.87 33.22
CA LYS A 128 4.60 -31.93 33.30
C LYS A 128 5.50 -31.74 34.53
N ASN A 129 5.97 -30.52 34.79
CA ASN A 129 6.78 -30.23 35.97
C ASN A 129 6.02 -30.45 37.29
N THR A 130 4.72 -30.17 37.32
CA THR A 130 3.89 -30.36 38.51
C THR A 130 3.64 -31.85 38.77
N ALA A 131 3.34 -32.62 37.72
CA ALA A 131 3.18 -34.06 37.78
C ALA A 131 4.46 -34.75 38.27
N ALA A 132 5.61 -34.42 37.69
CA ALA A 132 6.91 -34.96 38.11
C ALA A 132 7.23 -34.66 39.59
N LYS A 133 6.89 -33.45 40.07
CA LYS A 133 7.03 -33.11 41.50
C LYS A 133 6.10 -33.91 42.40
N ALA A 134 4.87 -34.19 41.95
CA ALA A 134 3.92 -34.97 42.71
C ALA A 134 4.34 -36.45 42.79
N GLU A 135 4.84 -37.03 41.70
CA GLU A 135 5.39 -38.39 41.66
C GLU A 135 6.64 -38.51 42.54
N GLY A 136 7.57 -37.56 42.47
CA GLY A 136 8.75 -37.55 43.33
C GLY A 136 8.40 -37.49 44.83
N LYS A 137 7.35 -36.74 45.20
CA LYS A 137 6.85 -36.72 46.59
C LYS A 137 6.21 -38.03 47.02
N LYS A 138 5.50 -38.72 46.11
CA LYS A 138 4.91 -40.05 46.40
C LYS A 138 5.98 -41.10 46.61
N HIS A 139 6.99 -41.17 45.73
CA HIS A 139 8.12 -42.07 45.89
C HIS A 139 8.90 -41.81 47.20
N ALA A 140 9.15 -40.55 47.53
CA ALA A 140 9.81 -40.20 48.78
C ALA A 140 8.98 -40.58 50.02
N ALA A 141 7.64 -40.50 49.95
CA ALA A 141 6.76 -40.91 51.04
C ALA A 141 6.69 -42.45 51.19
N GLU A 142 6.71 -43.19 50.08
CA GLU A 142 6.75 -44.66 50.09
C GLU A 142 8.07 -45.20 50.65
N GLU A 143 9.22 -44.60 50.30
CA GLU A 143 10.52 -44.97 50.87
C GLU A 143 10.59 -44.69 52.38
N VAL A 144 10.04 -43.57 52.84
CA VAL A 144 9.98 -43.25 54.28
C VAL A 144 9.03 -44.20 55.04
N HIS A 145 7.94 -44.65 54.41
CA HIS A 145 7.01 -45.60 55.03
C HIS A 145 7.61 -47.02 55.13
N LEU A 146 8.33 -47.47 54.11
CA LEU A 146 9.07 -48.74 54.13
C LEU A 146 10.24 -48.74 55.10
N GLY A 147 10.89 -47.59 55.32
CA GLY A 147 11.93 -47.42 56.33
C GLY A 147 11.42 -47.37 57.79
N GLN A 148 10.11 -47.23 58.01
CA GLN A 148 9.48 -47.22 59.35
C GLN A 148 8.82 -48.55 59.74
N LEU A 149 8.80 -49.56 58.84
CA LEU A 149 8.43 -50.93 59.20
C LEU A 149 9.57 -51.54 60.04
N ASP A 150 9.40 -51.46 61.34
CA ASP A 150 10.28 -52.01 62.37
C ASP A 150 10.65 -53.48 62.07
N PRO A 151 11.94 -53.84 61.90
CA PRO A 151 12.37 -55.22 61.67
C PRO A 151 12.06 -56.16 62.85
N SER A 152 11.52 -55.64 63.96
CA SER A 152 11.19 -56.39 65.17
C SER A 152 9.94 -57.28 65.08
N ILE A 153 9.12 -57.19 64.03
CA ILE A 153 7.83 -57.94 63.96
C ILE A 153 7.94 -59.30 63.24
N LEU A 154 9.04 -59.59 62.54
CA LEU A 154 9.20 -60.86 61.80
C LEU A 154 9.74 -62.05 62.63
N ASN A 155 9.87 -61.92 63.95
CA ASN A 155 10.40 -62.99 64.78
C ASN A 155 9.64 -63.16 66.11
N ARG A 156 8.39 -63.63 66.03
CA ARG A 156 7.81 -64.44 67.12
C ARG A 156 7.18 -65.69 66.54
N ARG A 157 7.81 -66.81 66.94
CA ARG A 157 7.28 -68.18 66.92
C ARG A 157 5.91 -68.27 67.56
#